data_AF-A0A6H0IUN9-F1
#
_entry.id   AF-A0A6H0IUN9-F1
#
_cell.length_a   1.000
_cell.length_b   1.000
_cell.length_c   1.000
_cell.angle_alpha   90.00
_cell.angle_beta   90.00
_cell.angle_gamma   90.00
#
_symmetry.space_group_name_H-M   'P 1'
#
loop_
_entity.id
_entity.type
_entity.pdbx_description
1 polymer ?
#
loop_
_entity_poly.entity_id
_entity_poly.type
_entity_poly.pdbx_seq_one_letter_code
_entity_poly.pdbx_strand_id
1 'polypeptide(L)'
;MSKKLENLEKDLQQLKQRQQQKSQEMRKERDRVTHRRRLVLGKFMEQIMERDKSEEKKILRGLNRDLVREEDRQLFDLPVTNLNGYTTVQNTILEPTNPREISRARRQLIESVCGGTRLYPVNAWQDANKPDGQ
;
A
#
# COMPACT_ATOMS: atom_id res chain seq x y z
N MET A 1 15.94 -36.21 58.51
CA MET A 1 15.91 -34.95 57.73
C MET A 1 15.43 -35.11 56.28
N SER A 2 15.48 -36.33 55.68
CA SER A 2 15.10 -36.58 54.27
C SER A 2 13.67 -36.19 53.87
N LYS A 3 12.65 -36.49 54.68
CA LYS A 3 11.23 -36.21 54.33
C LYS A 3 10.89 -34.72 54.22
N LYS A 4 11.60 -33.86 54.97
CA LYS A 4 11.34 -32.41 54.96
C LYS A 4 11.92 -31.75 53.71
N LEU A 5 13.07 -32.25 53.24
CA LEU A 5 13.67 -31.84 51.96
C LEU A 5 12.81 -32.29 50.78
N GLU A 6 12.35 -33.54 50.77
CA GLU A 6 11.51 -34.07 49.70
C GLU A 6 10.16 -33.31 49.56
N ASN A 7 9.56 -32.92 50.70
CA ASN A 7 8.35 -32.10 50.70
C ASN A 7 8.62 -30.68 50.14
N LEU A 8 9.75 -30.06 50.53
CA LEU A 8 10.13 -28.74 50.03
C LEU A 8 10.41 -28.74 48.51
N GLU A 9 11.00 -29.82 47.98
CA GLU A 9 11.21 -29.98 46.53
C GLU A 9 9.89 -30.12 45.77
N LYS A 10 8.93 -30.89 46.31
CA LYS A 10 7.58 -31.01 45.75
C LYS A 10 6.85 -29.66 45.78
N ASP A 11 6.93 -28.94 46.88
CA ASP A 11 6.32 -27.61 47.01
C ASP A 11 6.94 -26.61 46.02
N LEU A 12 8.27 -26.63 45.85
CA LEU A 12 8.96 -25.81 44.85
C LEU A 12 8.54 -26.14 43.42
N GLN A 13 8.40 -27.41 43.07
CA GLN A 13 7.91 -27.81 41.75
C GLN A 13 6.48 -27.33 41.52
N GLN A 14 5.59 -27.48 42.51
CA GLN A 14 4.21 -27.00 42.41
C GLN A 14 4.15 -25.47 42.25
N LEU A 15 4.95 -24.72 43.01
CA LEU A 15 5.02 -23.27 42.90
C LEU A 15 5.53 -22.82 41.52
N LYS A 16 6.57 -23.48 40.99
CA LYS A 16 7.07 -23.21 39.64
C LYS A 16 6.02 -23.48 38.56
N GLN A 17 5.30 -24.60 38.67
CA GLN A 17 4.21 -24.91 37.73
C GLN A 17 3.08 -23.87 37.80
N ARG A 18 2.65 -23.48 39.00
CA ARG A 18 1.63 -22.43 39.17
C ARG A 18 2.09 -21.09 38.61
N GLN A 19 3.35 -20.71 38.80
CA GLN A 19 3.92 -19.49 38.24
C GLN A 19 3.92 -19.53 36.70
N GLN A 20 4.30 -20.66 36.11
CA GLN A 20 4.30 -20.84 34.66
C GLN A 20 2.87 -20.80 34.09
N GLN A 21 1.91 -21.46 34.73
CA GLN A 21 0.50 -21.43 34.34
C GLN A 21 -0.05 -20.01 34.38
N LYS A 22 0.16 -19.28 35.48
CA LYS A 22 -0.28 -17.89 35.62
C LYS A 22 0.35 -16.97 34.57
N SER A 23 1.63 -17.19 34.23
CA SER A 23 2.29 -16.45 33.15
C SER A 23 1.66 -16.72 31.79
N GLN A 24 1.34 -17.98 31.49
CA GLN A 24 0.67 -18.36 30.25
C GLN A 24 -0.75 -17.80 30.16
N GLU A 25 -1.52 -17.84 31.26
CA GLU A 25 -2.85 -17.24 31.32
C GLU A 25 -2.82 -15.73 31.07
N MET A 26 -1.89 -15.01 31.72
CA MET A 26 -1.72 -13.57 31.47
C MET A 26 -1.34 -13.28 30.02
N ARG A 27 -0.51 -14.12 29.38
CA ARG A 27 -0.18 -13.96 27.96
C ARG A 27 -1.41 -14.20 27.07
N LYS A 28 -2.14 -15.29 27.29
CA LYS A 28 -3.38 -15.61 26.56
C LYS A 28 -4.41 -14.48 26.67
N GLU A 29 -4.59 -13.92 27.87
CA GLU A 29 -5.54 -12.83 28.07
C GLU A 29 -5.07 -11.54 27.39
N ARG A 30 -3.77 -11.21 27.46
CA ARG A 30 -3.22 -10.08 26.71
C ARG A 30 -3.42 -10.23 25.21
N ASP A 31 -3.15 -11.41 24.66
CA ASP A 31 -3.32 -11.68 23.23
C ASP A 31 -4.79 -11.56 22.82
N ARG A 32 -5.71 -12.07 23.65
CA ARG A 32 -7.17 -11.93 23.45
C ARG A 32 -7.61 -10.47 23.44
N VAL A 33 -7.17 -9.68 24.41
CA VAL A 33 -7.49 -8.25 24.51
C VAL A 33 -6.91 -7.49 23.32
N THR A 34 -5.65 -7.76 22.95
CA THR A 34 -5.01 -7.14 21.78
C THR A 34 -5.74 -7.49 20.50
N HIS A 35 -6.14 -8.75 20.31
CA HIS A 35 -6.91 -9.18 19.17
C HIS A 35 -8.28 -8.46 19.11
N ARG A 36 -9.00 -8.41 20.23
CA ARG A 36 -10.28 -7.69 20.31
C ARG A 36 -10.12 -6.21 20.00
N ARG A 37 -9.07 -5.57 20.49
CA ARG A 37 -8.78 -4.16 20.20
C ARG A 37 -8.53 -3.93 18.71
N ARG A 38 -7.77 -4.80 18.04
CA ARG A 38 -7.52 -4.71 16.60
C ARG A 38 -8.81 -4.84 15.79
N LEU A 39 -9.70 -5.78 16.16
CA LEU A 39 -10.99 -5.93 15.50
C LEU A 39 -11.87 -4.68 15.63
N VAL A 40 -11.95 -4.11 16.83
CA VAL A 40 -12.74 -2.89 17.07
C VAL A 40 -12.17 -1.70 16.30
N LEU A 41 -10.84 -1.54 16.30
CA LEU A 41 -10.18 -0.49 15.53
C LEU A 41 -10.41 -0.65 14.03
N GLY A 42 -10.33 -1.87 13.50
CA GLY A 42 -10.63 -2.14 12.09
C GLY A 42 -12.04 -1.70 11.71
N LYS A 43 -13.05 -2.11 12.49
CA LYS A 43 -14.44 -1.71 12.27
C LYS A 43 -14.67 -0.20 12.36
N PHE A 44 -13.99 0.46 13.29
CA PHE A 44 -14.06 1.92 13.41
C PHE A 44 -13.42 2.63 12.22
N MET A 45 -12.31 2.12 11.69
CA MET A 45 -11.67 2.68 10.49
C MET A 45 -12.56 2.50 9.25
N GLU A 46 -13.19 1.34 9.07
CA GLU A 46 -14.17 1.12 8.00
C GLU A 46 -15.28 2.20 8.04
N GLN A 47 -15.86 2.46 9.22
CA GLN A 47 -16.90 3.49 9.38
C GLN A 47 -16.41 4.92 9.04
N ILE A 48 -15.15 5.24 9.38
CA ILE A 48 -14.56 6.54 9.00
C ILE A 48 -14.45 6.64 7.47
N MET A 49 -13.96 5.59 6.82
CA MET A 49 -13.79 5.56 5.37
C MET A 49 -15.12 5.68 4.63
N GLU A 50 -16.17 4.98 5.12
CA GLU A 50 -17.52 5.07 4.56
C GLU A 50 -18.14 6.47 4.70
N ARG A 51 -17.84 7.17 5.81
CA ARG A 51 -18.38 8.50 6.08
C ARG A 51 -17.69 9.60 5.28
N ASP A 52 -16.38 9.49 5.06
CA ASP A 52 -15.59 10.51 4.35
C ASP A 52 -14.54 9.89 3.42
N LYS A 53 -14.78 10.04 2.11
CA LYS A 53 -13.88 9.60 1.03
C LYS A 53 -12.51 10.30 1.05
N SER A 54 -12.39 11.47 1.67
CA SER A 54 -11.11 12.15 1.87
C SER A 54 -10.23 11.40 2.86
N GLU A 55 -10.82 10.90 3.94
CA GLU A 55 -10.12 10.11 4.95
C GLU A 55 -9.74 8.74 4.41
N GLU A 56 -10.61 8.09 3.64
CA GLU A 56 -10.28 6.88 2.88
C GLU A 56 -9.01 7.06 2.03
N LYS A 57 -8.93 8.14 1.24
CA LYS A 57 -7.73 8.43 0.44
C LYS A 57 -6.49 8.72 1.27
N LYS A 58 -6.61 9.28 2.48
CA LYS A 58 -5.47 9.48 3.39
C LYS A 58 -4.98 8.15 3.94
N ILE A 59 -5.90 7.29 4.37
CA ILE A 59 -5.60 5.97 4.90
C ILE A 59 -4.94 5.09 3.83
N LEU A 60 -5.51 5.01 2.63
CA LEU A 60 -4.93 4.23 1.52
C LEU A 60 -3.53 4.72 1.13
N ARG A 61 -3.27 6.04 1.17
CA ARG A 61 -1.91 6.58 0.95
C ARG A 61 -0.92 6.20 2.05
N GLY A 62 -1.38 6.13 3.30
CA GLY A 62 -0.59 5.59 4.41
C GLY A 62 -0.26 4.12 4.20
N LEU A 63 -1.28 3.31 3.90
CA LEU A 63 -1.11 1.87 3.61
C LEU A 63 -0.18 1.63 2.41
N ASN A 64 -0.28 2.42 1.35
CA ASN A 64 0.62 2.32 0.20
C ASN A 64 2.09 2.67 0.53
N ARG A 65 2.35 3.38 1.63
CA ARG A 65 3.71 3.67 2.10
C ARG A 65 4.24 2.53 2.97
N ASP A 66 3.38 1.99 3.83
CA ASP A 66 3.80 1.10 4.91
C ASP A 66 3.73 -0.39 4.52
N LEU A 67 2.81 -0.77 3.62
CA LEU A 67 2.68 -2.15 3.16
C LEU A 67 3.79 -2.48 2.15
N VAL A 68 4.55 -3.53 2.42
CA VAL A 68 5.66 -3.97 1.56
C VAL A 68 5.30 -5.25 0.80
N ARG A 69 4.55 -6.14 1.44
CA ARG A 69 4.21 -7.44 0.86
C ARG A 69 3.09 -7.29 -0.18
N GLU A 70 3.24 -8.00 -1.29
CA GLU A 70 2.28 -7.98 -2.38
C GLU A 70 0.90 -8.52 -1.94
N GLU A 71 0.89 -9.62 -1.20
CA GLU A 71 -0.33 -10.23 -0.64
C GLU A 71 -1.14 -9.24 0.22
N ASP A 72 -0.48 -8.45 1.06
CA ASP A 72 -1.13 -7.46 1.91
C ASP A 72 -1.62 -6.25 1.10
N ARG A 73 -0.90 -5.86 0.04
CA ARG A 73 -1.28 -4.76 -0.85
C ARG A 73 -2.53 -5.08 -1.68
N GLN A 74 -2.66 -6.33 -2.12
CA GLN A 74 -3.81 -6.81 -2.87
C GLN A 74 -5.12 -6.71 -2.07
N LEU A 75 -5.07 -6.85 -0.74
CA LEU A 75 -6.25 -6.69 0.12
C LEU A 75 -6.88 -5.30 0.06
N PHE A 76 -6.14 -4.29 -0.41
CA PHE A 76 -6.56 -2.89 -0.47
C PHE A 76 -6.49 -2.32 -1.90
N ASP A 77 -6.42 -3.19 -2.92
CA ASP A 77 -6.29 -2.81 -4.33
C ASP A 77 -5.10 -1.85 -4.60
N LEU A 78 -4.03 -1.99 -3.83
CA LEU A 78 -2.84 -1.13 -3.96
C LEU A 78 -1.88 -1.67 -5.03
N PRO A 79 -1.19 -0.78 -5.77
CA PRO A 79 -0.25 -1.20 -6.81
C PRO A 79 0.92 -1.99 -6.21
N VAL A 80 1.48 -2.92 -6.99
CA VAL A 80 2.67 -3.68 -6.56
C VAL A 80 3.88 -2.76 -6.62
N THR A 81 4.48 -2.46 -5.46
CA THR A 81 5.81 -1.85 -5.40
C THR A 81 6.85 -2.94 -5.51
N ASN A 82 7.47 -3.05 -6.68
CA ASN A 82 8.71 -3.79 -6.79
C ASN A 82 9.78 -3.01 -6.01
N LEU A 83 10.59 -3.73 -5.22
CA LEU A 83 11.67 -3.21 -4.34
C LEU A 83 12.74 -2.34 -5.04
N ASN A 84 12.59 -2.07 -6.35
CA ASN A 84 13.48 -1.23 -7.15
C ASN A 84 12.89 0.17 -7.48
N GLY A 85 11.84 0.61 -6.79
CA GLY A 85 11.30 1.97 -6.96
C GLY A 85 10.39 2.18 -8.18
N TYR A 86 9.90 1.09 -8.79
CA TYR A 86 8.95 1.15 -9.91
C TYR A 86 7.63 0.50 -9.49
N THR A 87 6.54 1.25 -9.60
CA THR A 87 5.17 0.74 -9.52
C THR A 87 4.87 -0.03 -10.81
N THR A 88 4.73 -1.35 -10.70
CA THR A 88 4.18 -2.14 -11.81
C THR A 88 2.66 -2.01 -11.75
N VAL A 89 2.14 -1.16 -12.62
CA VAL A 89 0.70 -1.08 -12.89
C VAL A 89 0.33 -2.34 -13.67
N GLN A 90 -0.25 -3.33 -12.99
CA GLN A 90 -0.85 -4.48 -13.66
C GLN A 90 -2.10 -4.01 -14.42
N ASN A 91 -1.89 -3.62 -15.67
CA ASN A 91 -2.69 -3.92 -16.86
C ASN A 91 -2.30 -2.93 -17.96
N THR A 92 -1.49 -3.43 -18.91
CA THR A 92 -1.27 -2.87 -20.26
C THR A 92 -1.15 -1.35 -20.36
N ILE A 93 0.08 -0.84 -20.25
CA ILE A 93 0.76 0.06 -21.20
C ILE A 93 2.14 0.31 -20.58
N LEU A 94 3.20 -0.17 -21.22
CA LEU A 94 4.57 0.22 -20.89
C LEU A 94 4.70 1.71 -21.26
N GLU A 95 4.49 2.61 -20.29
CA GLU A 95 4.86 4.01 -20.50
C GLU A 95 6.40 4.12 -20.46
N PRO A 96 7.04 4.62 -21.52
CA PRO A 96 8.48 4.85 -21.51
C PRO A 96 8.80 5.92 -20.46
N THR A 97 9.72 5.62 -19.54
CA THR A 97 10.12 6.54 -18.44
C THR A 97 11.34 7.38 -18.80
N ASN A 98 11.98 7.14 -19.94
CA ASN A 98 13.07 7.95 -20.46
C ASN A 98 12.50 9.09 -21.33
N PRO A 99 12.81 10.37 -21.06
CA PRO A 99 12.31 11.51 -21.86
C PRO A 99 12.57 11.37 -23.37
N ARG A 100 13.66 10.70 -23.76
CA ARG A 100 14.01 10.42 -25.16
C ARG A 100 13.12 9.33 -25.77
N GLU A 101 12.72 8.34 -24.98
CA GLU A 101 11.84 7.25 -25.40
C GLU A 101 10.37 7.69 -25.42
N ILE A 102 9.94 8.56 -24.48
CA ILE A 102 8.64 9.25 -24.54
C ILE A 102 8.52 10.02 -25.84
N SER A 103 9.57 10.75 -26.22
CA SER A 103 9.59 11.52 -27.47
C SER A 103 9.52 10.63 -28.72
N ARG A 104 10.13 9.43 -28.68
CA ARG A 104 10.05 8.45 -29.78
C ARG A 104 8.71 7.74 -29.85
N ALA A 105 8.20 7.26 -28.72
CA ALA A 105 6.91 6.60 -28.63
C ALA A 105 5.79 7.56 -29.05
N ARG A 106 5.86 8.83 -28.64
CA ARG A 106 4.91 9.86 -29.07
C ARG A 106 4.97 10.16 -30.57
N ARG A 107 6.16 10.15 -31.19
CA ARG A 107 6.30 10.26 -32.66
C ARG A 107 5.75 9.04 -33.38
N GLN A 108 6.07 7.83 -32.93
CA GLN A 108 5.57 6.59 -33.53
C GLN A 108 4.05 6.45 -33.42
N LEU A 109 3.45 6.92 -32.33
CA LEU A 109 2.01 6.92 -32.14
C LEU A 109 1.32 7.98 -33.02
N ILE A 110 1.94 9.16 -33.20
CA ILE A 110 1.45 10.17 -34.16
C ILE A 110 1.56 9.65 -35.61
N GLU A 111 2.64 8.94 -35.94
CA GLU A 111 2.84 8.35 -37.27
C GLU A 111 1.91 7.16 -37.55
N SER A 112 1.53 6.37 -36.54
CA SER A 112 0.60 5.23 -36.72
C SER A 112 -0.87 5.64 -36.71
N VAL A 113 -1.24 6.71 -35.99
CA VAL A 113 -2.61 7.25 -35.99
C VAL A 113 -2.87 8.14 -37.21
N CYS A 114 -1.86 8.85 -37.70
CA CYS A 114 -1.96 9.70 -38.87
C CYS A 114 -1.13 9.11 -40.02
N GLY A 115 -1.68 8.08 -40.68
CA GLY A 115 -1.21 7.71 -42.01
C GLY A 115 -1.29 8.91 -42.95
N GLY A 116 -0.17 9.58 -43.17
CA GLY A 116 0.06 10.43 -44.34
C GLY A 116 -0.40 11.90 -44.29
N THR A 117 -0.35 12.61 -43.15
CA THR A 117 -0.56 14.07 -43.16
C THR A 117 0.53 14.81 -42.40
N ARG A 118 1.36 15.57 -43.13
CA ARG A 118 2.30 16.55 -42.55
C ARG A 118 1.52 17.56 -41.71
N LEU A 119 1.69 17.50 -40.39
CA LEU A 119 1.24 18.56 -39.49
C LEU A 119 2.40 19.56 -39.28
N TYR A 120 2.20 20.78 -39.78
CA TYR A 120 3.09 21.91 -39.51
C TYR A 120 2.98 22.34 -38.03
N PRO A 121 4.05 22.87 -37.43
CA PRO A 121 4.02 23.34 -36.05
C PRO A 121 3.01 24.48 -35.86
N VAL A 122 2.27 24.39 -34.76
CA VAL A 122 1.27 25.36 -34.28
C VAL A 122 1.99 26.65 -33.90
N ASN A 123 2.20 27.53 -34.87
CA ASN A 123 2.48 28.96 -34.71
C ASN A 123 1.94 29.76 -35.92
N ALA A 124 0.90 29.27 -36.60
CA ALA A 124 0.32 29.89 -37.79
C ALA A 124 -1.06 30.55 -37.54
N TRP A 125 -1.39 30.88 -36.28
CA TRP A 125 -2.65 31.56 -35.93
C TRP A 125 -2.51 33.06 -35.63
N GLN A 126 -1.36 33.68 -35.95
CA GLN A 126 -1.17 35.12 -35.78
C GLN A 126 -1.02 35.95 -37.06
N ASP A 127 -1.02 35.35 -38.26
CA ASP A 127 -0.87 36.09 -39.52
C ASP A 127 -2.10 36.04 -40.45
N ALA A 128 -3.27 35.57 -39.99
CA ALA A 128 -4.48 35.51 -40.81
C ALA A 128 -5.43 36.72 -40.66
N ASN A 129 -5.07 37.73 -39.86
CA ASN A 129 -5.87 38.96 -39.65
C ASN A 129 -5.08 40.23 -39.97
N LYS A 130 -4.28 40.21 -41.04
CA LYS A 130 -3.91 41.46 -41.73
C LYS A 130 -4.86 41.62 -42.92
N PRO A 131 -5.71 42.67 -42.95
CA PRO A 131 -6.36 43.04 -44.18
C PRO A 131 -5.28 43.52 -45.17
N ASP A 132 -5.25 42.90 -46.34
CA ASP A 132 -4.52 43.43 -47.48
C ASP A 132 -5.04 44.83 -47.79
N GLY A 133 -4.11 45.77 -47.97
CA GLY A 133 -4.38 47.20 -47.94
C GLY A 133 -5.35 47.70 -49.01
N GLN A 134 -6.12 48.71 -48.61
CA GLN A 134 -6.25 50.01 -49.28
C GLN A 134 -6.27 51.10 -48.22
#